data_AF-A0A3E2VBI0-F1
#
_entry.id   AF-A0A3E2VBI0-F1
#
_cell.length_a   1.000
_cell.length_b   1.000
_cell.length_c   1.000
_cell.angle_alpha   90.00
_cell.angle_beta   90.00
_cell.angle_gamma   90.00
#
_symmetry.space_group_name_H-M   'P 1'
#
loop_
_entity.id
_entity.type
_entity.pdbx_description
1 polymer ?
#
loop_
_entity_poly.entity_id
_entity_poly.type
_entity_poly.pdbx_seq_one_letter_code
_entity_poly.pdbx_strand_id
1 'polypeptide(L)'
;MSSKKLAQLKATMPIRIDFAVVKGEKDGAVANDFMVGDYKIKVASDSEIGVELKNITVQNADKGKWTLTDATGIAATKTAITEDSTEKEKENAMKTVSLQIAGKDLAYGENKLVDDTFVVKKGTDKSLGIKGAPTQAPIDAAIEAKAELAFNVVYTIAQKEEAAPAA
;
A
#
# COMPACT_ATOMS: atom_id res chain seq x y z
N MET A 1 34.14 29.71 -3.39
CA MET A 1 32.66 29.60 -3.36
C MET A 1 32.32 28.45 -2.42
N SER A 2 31.73 28.74 -1.26
CA SER A 2 31.36 27.74 -0.26
C SER A 2 30.26 26.84 -0.84
N SER A 3 30.61 25.61 -1.20
CA SER A 3 29.68 24.55 -1.58
C SER A 3 28.90 24.11 -0.35
N LYS A 4 27.93 24.91 0.09
CA LYS A 4 26.88 24.44 1.00
C LYS A 4 26.12 23.36 0.24
N LYS A 5 26.48 22.09 0.46
CA LYS A 5 25.64 20.95 0.07
C LYS A 5 24.26 21.24 0.68
N LEU A 6 23.25 21.41 -0.19
CA LEU A 6 21.88 21.51 0.25
C LEU A 6 21.61 20.31 1.16
N ALA A 7 21.20 20.58 2.40
CA ALA A 7 20.90 19.51 3.34
C ALA A 7 19.83 18.61 2.71
N GLN A 8 20.09 17.31 2.64
CA GLN A 8 19.14 16.35 2.08
C GLN A 8 17.81 16.48 2.81
N LEU A 9 16.78 16.90 2.08
CA LEU A 9 15.46 17.11 2.66
C LEU A 9 14.76 15.75 2.76
N LYS A 10 14.59 15.26 3.99
CA LYS A 10 13.74 14.10 4.25
C LYS A 10 12.30 14.60 4.34
N ALA A 11 11.49 14.22 3.36
CA ALA A 11 10.07 14.57 3.34
C ALA A 11 9.24 13.36 3.82
N THR A 12 8.30 13.63 4.72
CA THR A 12 7.29 12.66 5.15
C THR A 12 5.94 13.14 4.65
N MET A 13 5.34 12.40 3.73
CA MET A 13 4.05 12.75 3.14
C MET A 13 3.00 11.68 3.47
N PRO A 14 1.88 12.04 4.12
CA PRO A 14 0.73 11.14 4.20
C PRO A 14 0.07 11.07 2.82
N ILE A 15 -0.10 9.85 2.29
CA ILE A 15 -0.83 9.62 1.04
C ILE A 15 -1.95 8.65 1.34
N ARG A 16 -3.17 8.98 0.91
CA ARG A 16 -4.31 8.06 1.01
C ARG A 16 -4.30 7.11 -0.17
N ILE A 17 -4.45 5.83 0.12
CA ILE A 17 -4.61 4.78 -0.89
C ILE A 17 -6.04 4.29 -0.75
N ASP A 18 -6.83 4.58 -1.77
CA ASP A 18 -8.20 4.11 -1.88
C ASP A 18 -8.17 2.81 -2.67
N PHE A 19 -8.73 1.76 -2.06
CA PHE A 19 -8.94 0.47 -2.70
C PHE A 19 -10.37 0.00 -2.41
N ALA A 20 -10.84 -0.94 -3.22
CA ALA A 20 -12.08 -1.65 -3.01
C ALA A 20 -11.82 -3.15 -3.04
N VAL A 21 -12.56 -3.89 -2.22
CA VAL A 21 -12.69 -5.34 -2.36
C VAL A 21 -14.12 -5.62 -2.77
N VAL A 22 -14.27 -6.27 -3.91
CA VAL A 22 -15.58 -6.63 -4.45
C VAL A 22 -15.69 -8.14 -4.53
N LYS A 23 -16.92 -8.64 -4.44
CA LYS A 23 -17.20 -10.04 -4.71
C LYS A 23 -16.92 -10.30 -6.20
N GLY A 24 -15.96 -11.16 -6.48
CA GLY A 24 -15.70 -11.60 -7.85
C GLY A 24 -16.41 -12.92 -8.13
N GLU A 25 -16.95 -13.03 -9.34
CA GLU A 25 -17.36 -14.29 -9.94
C GLU A 25 -16.34 -14.65 -11.02
N LYS A 26 -15.46 -15.62 -10.74
CA LYS A 26 -14.60 -16.22 -11.77
C LYS A 26 -14.83 -17.72 -11.82
N ASP A 27 -15.30 -18.20 -12.97
CA ASP A 27 -15.36 -19.63 -13.33
C ASP A 27 -16.04 -20.53 -12.27
N GLY A 28 -17.14 -20.06 -11.66
CA GLY A 28 -17.88 -20.82 -10.66
C GLY A 28 -17.23 -20.87 -9.26
N ALA A 29 -16.09 -20.21 -9.07
CA ALA A 29 -15.49 -19.95 -7.77
C ALA A 29 -15.76 -18.49 -7.34
N VAL A 30 -16.25 -18.31 -6.11
CA VAL A 30 -16.33 -16.99 -5.49
C VAL A 30 -14.91 -16.60 -5.09
N ALA A 31 -14.25 -15.82 -5.94
CA ALA A 31 -12.94 -15.26 -5.67
C ALA A 31 -13.08 -13.74 -5.64
N ASN A 32 -12.89 -13.14 -4.46
CA ASN A 32 -12.99 -11.69 -4.32
C ASN A 32 -11.88 -11.00 -5.13
N ASP A 33 -12.20 -9.83 -5.67
CA ASP A 33 -11.26 -9.01 -6.46
C ASP A 33 -10.82 -7.80 -5.64
N PHE A 34 -9.54 -7.45 -5.74
CA PHE A 34 -8.97 -6.24 -5.16
C PHE A 34 -8.77 -5.20 -6.27
N MET A 35 -9.39 -4.03 -6.11
CA MET A 35 -9.32 -2.91 -7.05
C MET A 35 -8.61 -1.74 -6.41
N VAL A 36 -7.66 -1.14 -7.12
CA VAL A 36 -6.89 0.02 -6.64
C VAL A 36 -6.56 0.95 -7.80
N GLY A 37 -6.43 2.24 -7.50
CA GLY A 37 -5.94 3.23 -8.46
C GLY A 37 -4.45 3.08 -8.78
N ASP A 38 -4.01 3.75 -9.83
CA ASP A 38 -2.58 3.90 -10.12
C ASP A 38 -2.03 5.12 -9.37
N TYR A 39 -1.18 4.84 -8.38
CA TYR A 39 -0.50 5.86 -7.58
C TYR A 39 0.97 5.92 -8.00
N LYS A 40 1.50 7.13 -8.22
CA LYS A 40 2.88 7.33 -8.68
C LYS A 40 3.60 8.44 -7.92
N ILE A 41 4.92 8.28 -7.82
CA ILE A 41 5.82 9.36 -7.41
C ILE A 41 6.33 10.01 -8.69
N LYS A 42 6.10 11.31 -8.83
CA LYS A 42 6.61 12.13 -9.94
C LYS A 42 7.63 13.11 -9.41
N VAL A 43 8.80 13.15 -10.03
CA VAL A 43 9.81 14.19 -9.79
C VAL A 43 9.69 15.22 -10.91
N ALA A 44 9.60 16.49 -10.53
CA ALA A 44 9.48 17.58 -11.49
C ALA A 44 10.70 17.65 -12.42
N SER A 45 10.50 18.13 -13.65
CA SER A 45 11.55 18.22 -14.67
C SER A 45 12.63 19.26 -14.37
N ASP A 46 12.28 20.26 -13.57
CA ASP A 46 13.16 21.30 -13.05
C ASP A 46 13.84 20.91 -11.74
N SER A 47 13.62 19.69 -11.24
CA SER A 47 14.34 19.19 -10.07
C SER A 47 15.80 18.87 -10.39
N GLU A 48 16.70 19.27 -9.49
CA GLU A 48 18.14 19.00 -9.62
C GLU A 48 18.49 17.54 -9.30
N ILE A 49 17.62 16.83 -8.58
CA ILE A 49 17.90 15.52 -7.98
C ILE A 49 16.72 14.56 -8.14
N GLY A 50 16.98 13.26 -8.02
CA GLY A 50 15.95 12.24 -7.91
C GLY A 50 15.47 12.06 -6.47
N VAL A 51 14.56 11.11 -6.29
CA VAL A 51 14.09 10.71 -4.97
C VAL A 51 14.09 9.20 -4.81
N GLU A 52 14.14 8.75 -3.57
CA GLU A 52 14.11 7.36 -3.17
C GLU A 52 13.06 7.16 -2.08
N LEU A 53 12.19 6.17 -2.26
CA LEU A 53 11.25 5.76 -1.22
C LEU A 53 11.98 4.85 -0.23
N LYS A 54 12.13 5.33 1.02
CA LYS A 54 12.89 4.63 2.08
C LYS A 54 12.02 3.78 2.98
N ASN A 55 10.85 4.28 3.34
CA ASN A 55 9.98 3.64 4.32
C ASN A 55 8.51 3.92 4.04
N ILE A 56 7.68 2.93 4.33
CA ILE A 56 6.22 3.02 4.30
C ILE A 56 5.72 2.65 5.68
N THR A 57 5.10 3.58 6.39
CA THR A 57 4.46 3.30 7.68
C THR A 57 2.97 3.08 7.47
N VAL A 58 2.45 1.96 7.96
CA VAL A 58 1.02 1.63 7.87
C VAL A 58 0.42 1.56 9.26
N GLN A 59 -0.70 2.23 9.46
CA GLN A 59 -1.51 2.17 10.67
C GLN A 59 -2.97 2.04 10.28
N ASN A 60 -3.82 1.48 11.16
CA ASN A 60 -5.25 1.59 10.96
C ASN A 60 -5.67 3.06 10.90
N ALA A 61 -6.57 3.36 9.98
CA ALA A 61 -7.25 4.66 9.99
C ALA A 61 -8.06 4.80 11.29
N ASP A 62 -8.27 6.04 11.75
CA ASP A 62 -9.18 6.26 12.87
C ASP A 62 -10.57 5.73 12.50
N LYS A 63 -11.12 4.84 13.33
CA LYS A 63 -12.36 4.08 13.06
C LYS A 63 -12.31 3.19 11.80
N GLY A 64 -11.12 2.95 11.24
CA GLY A 64 -10.91 2.01 10.15
C GLY A 64 -11.24 0.58 10.60
N LYS A 65 -12.08 -0.10 9.82
CA LYS A 65 -12.54 -1.47 10.13
C LYS A 65 -11.77 -2.56 9.38
N TRP A 66 -10.77 -2.15 8.59
CA TRP A 66 -9.96 -3.07 7.80
C TRP A 66 -8.82 -3.66 8.62
N THR A 67 -8.54 -4.93 8.33
CA THR A 67 -7.42 -5.68 8.90
C THR A 67 -6.38 -5.90 7.82
N LEU A 68 -5.15 -5.48 8.10
CA LEU A 68 -3.98 -5.81 7.29
C LEU A 68 -3.38 -7.12 7.81
N THR A 69 -3.11 -8.05 6.90
CA THR A 69 -2.46 -9.33 7.23
C THR A 69 -1.55 -9.81 6.09
N ASP A 70 -0.89 -10.94 6.28
CA ASP A 70 -0.02 -11.57 5.28
C ASP A 70 -0.76 -12.60 4.42
N ALA A 71 -0.05 -13.29 3.53
CA ALA A 71 -0.65 -14.34 2.68
C ALA A 71 -1.28 -15.48 3.50
N THR A 72 -0.71 -15.80 4.66
CA THR A 72 -1.21 -16.86 5.55
C THR A 72 -2.53 -16.43 6.20
N GLY A 73 -2.59 -15.19 6.69
CA GLY A 73 -3.80 -14.61 7.25
C GLY A 73 -4.92 -14.51 6.22
N ILE A 74 -4.59 -14.17 4.96
CA ILE A 74 -5.57 -14.18 3.87
C ILE A 74 -6.11 -15.58 3.62
N ALA A 75 -5.25 -16.61 3.58
CA ALA A 75 -5.72 -17.99 3.42
C ALA A 75 -6.64 -18.43 4.57
N ALA A 76 -6.37 -17.98 5.81
CA ALA A 76 -7.19 -18.31 6.98
C ALA A 76 -8.62 -17.73 6.92
N THR A 77 -8.83 -16.63 6.20
CA THR A 77 -10.17 -16.02 6.07
C THR A 77 -11.20 -16.92 5.37
N LYS A 78 -10.74 -17.88 4.55
CA LYS A 78 -11.61 -18.81 3.82
C LYS A 78 -12.58 -19.58 4.72
N THR A 79 -12.15 -19.90 5.94
CA THR A 79 -12.93 -20.67 6.93
C THR A 79 -13.21 -19.87 8.19
N ALA A 80 -13.04 -18.54 8.16
CA ALA A 80 -13.15 -17.68 9.33
C ALA A 80 -14.60 -17.37 9.72
N ILE A 81 -15.57 -17.67 8.85
CA ILE A 81 -17.01 -17.48 9.12
C ILE A 81 -17.67 -18.84 9.31
N THR A 82 -18.27 -19.02 10.48
CA THR A 82 -19.06 -20.19 10.91
C THR A 82 -20.48 -19.77 11.29
N GLU A 83 -21.37 -20.74 11.51
CA GLU A 83 -22.75 -20.48 11.96
C GLU A 83 -22.80 -19.71 13.30
N ASP A 84 -21.85 -20.00 14.20
CA ASP A 84 -21.74 -19.37 15.53
C ASP A 84 -20.97 -18.04 15.52
N SER A 85 -20.45 -17.61 14.37
CA SER A 85 -19.68 -16.36 14.29
C SER A 85 -20.54 -15.14 14.59
N THR A 86 -20.03 -14.26 15.44
CA THR A 86 -20.63 -12.95 15.71
C THR A 86 -20.56 -12.04 14.48
N GLU A 87 -21.43 -11.03 14.41
CA GLU A 87 -21.41 -10.04 13.32
C GLU A 87 -20.05 -9.31 13.21
N LYS A 88 -19.36 -9.11 14.33
CA LYS A 88 -18.02 -8.51 14.33
C LYS A 88 -16.97 -9.43 13.72
N GLU A 89 -17.04 -10.74 13.99
CA GLU A 89 -16.11 -11.72 13.40
C GLU A 89 -16.34 -11.85 11.90
N LYS A 90 -17.61 -11.87 11.47
CA LYS A 90 -17.98 -11.81 10.05
C LYS A 90 -17.45 -10.55 9.39
N GLU A 91 -17.69 -9.36 9.96
CA GLU A 91 -17.20 -8.09 9.43
C GLU A 91 -15.66 -8.09 9.31
N ASN A 92 -14.95 -8.54 10.34
CA ASN A 92 -13.49 -8.63 10.31
C ASN A 92 -12.99 -9.58 9.20
N ALA A 93 -13.58 -10.77 9.07
CA ALA A 93 -13.21 -11.73 8.04
C ALA A 93 -13.43 -11.17 6.62
N MET A 94 -14.55 -10.46 6.40
CA MET A 94 -14.84 -9.80 5.13
C MET A 94 -13.95 -8.57 4.86
N LYS A 95 -13.51 -7.86 5.91
CA LYS A 95 -12.66 -6.66 5.82
C LYS A 95 -11.20 -6.97 6.13
N THR A 96 -10.65 -8.02 5.52
CA THR A 96 -9.23 -8.40 5.66
C THR A 96 -8.55 -8.36 4.30
N VAL A 97 -7.35 -7.76 4.24
CA VAL A 97 -6.51 -7.65 3.04
C VAL A 97 -5.04 -7.85 3.37
N SER A 98 -4.27 -8.31 2.39
CA SER A 98 -2.82 -8.11 2.36
C SER A 98 -2.49 -7.04 1.33
N LEU A 99 -1.45 -6.25 1.59
CA LEU A 99 -1.03 -5.15 0.73
C LEU A 99 0.45 -5.25 0.40
N GLN A 100 0.78 -4.94 -0.85
CA GLN A 100 2.12 -4.77 -1.35
C GLN A 100 2.23 -3.39 -2.01
N ILE A 101 3.27 -2.63 -1.66
CA ILE A 101 3.58 -1.34 -2.29
C ILE A 101 5.05 -1.33 -2.67
N ALA A 102 5.35 -0.85 -3.87
CA ALA A 102 6.72 -0.81 -4.41
C ALA A 102 7.42 -2.18 -4.37
N GLY A 103 6.64 -3.27 -4.55
CA GLY A 103 7.14 -4.65 -4.47
C GLY A 103 7.44 -5.15 -3.04
N LYS A 104 7.10 -4.36 -2.01
CA LYS A 104 7.28 -4.73 -0.60
C LYS A 104 5.95 -5.10 0.04
N ASP A 105 5.86 -6.33 0.55
CA ASP A 105 4.74 -6.75 1.39
C ASP A 105 4.72 -5.93 2.69
N LEU A 106 3.53 -5.48 3.07
CA LEU A 106 3.34 -4.56 4.18
C LEU A 106 2.81 -5.26 5.43
N ALA A 107 3.33 -4.82 6.58
CA ALA A 107 2.81 -5.08 7.90
C ALA A 107 2.45 -3.76 8.59
N TYR A 108 1.72 -3.84 9.71
CA TYR A 108 1.51 -2.68 10.58
C TYR A 108 2.85 -2.13 11.10
N GLY A 109 2.93 -0.81 11.20
CA GLY A 109 4.15 -0.10 11.59
C GLY A 109 5.05 0.20 10.40
N GLU A 110 6.36 0.25 10.65
CA GLU A 110 7.37 0.65 9.64
C GLU A 110 7.75 -0.51 8.72
N ASN A 111 7.64 -0.25 7.40
CA ASN A 111 8.08 -1.16 6.34
C ASN A 111 9.24 -0.51 5.61
N LYS A 112 10.46 -0.86 6.02
CA LYS A 112 11.68 -0.37 5.39
C LYS A 112 11.86 -1.01 4.02
N LEU A 113 12.09 -0.17 3.02
CA LEU A 113 12.55 -0.61 1.71
C LEU A 113 14.07 -0.76 1.79
N VAL A 114 14.58 -1.73 1.02
CA VAL A 114 16.03 -1.80 0.80
C VAL A 114 16.42 -0.61 -0.06
N ASP A 115 17.56 -0.02 0.24
CA ASP A 115 18.06 1.11 -0.53
C ASP A 115 18.09 0.78 -2.03
N ASP A 116 17.73 1.77 -2.83
CA ASP A 116 17.76 1.74 -4.30
C ASP A 116 16.67 0.89 -4.96
N THR A 117 15.82 0.21 -4.19
CA THR A 117 14.71 -0.59 -4.74
C THR A 117 13.64 0.26 -5.43
N PHE A 118 13.37 1.46 -4.89
CA PHE A 118 12.40 2.39 -5.47
C PHE A 118 12.98 3.80 -5.60
N VAL A 119 13.68 4.01 -6.71
CA VAL A 119 14.23 5.32 -7.11
C VAL A 119 13.43 5.90 -8.27
N VAL A 120 13.13 7.20 -8.19
CA VAL A 120 12.53 7.99 -9.26
C VAL A 120 13.52 9.07 -9.67
N LYS A 121 13.91 9.08 -10.95
CA LYS A 121 14.88 10.04 -11.48
C LYS A 121 14.21 11.40 -11.69
N LYS A 122 15.01 12.47 -11.74
CA LYS A 122 14.53 13.81 -12.12
C LYS A 122 13.76 13.78 -13.44
N GLY A 123 12.68 14.56 -13.53
CA GLY A 123 11.83 14.63 -14.72
C GLY A 123 11.11 13.34 -15.12
N THR A 124 11.07 12.33 -14.24
CA THR A 124 10.37 11.06 -14.49
C THR A 124 9.29 10.81 -13.45
N ASP A 125 8.43 9.83 -13.74
CA ASP A 125 7.53 9.25 -12.77
C ASP A 125 7.69 7.74 -12.70
N LYS A 126 7.30 7.17 -11.56
CA LYS A 126 7.30 5.73 -11.32
C LYS A 126 6.06 5.37 -10.53
N SER A 127 5.28 4.42 -11.05
CA SER A 127 4.14 3.84 -10.33
C SER A 127 4.63 3.12 -9.08
N LEU A 128 3.89 3.30 -7.98
CA LEU A 128 4.09 2.56 -6.73
C LEU A 128 3.74 1.08 -6.87
N GLY A 129 3.03 0.67 -7.93
CA GLY A 129 2.73 -0.74 -8.19
C GLY A 129 1.99 -1.41 -7.04
N ILE A 130 0.94 -0.75 -6.55
CA ILE A 130 0.14 -1.23 -5.43
C ILE A 130 -0.58 -2.51 -5.85
N LYS A 131 -0.43 -3.56 -5.04
CA LYS A 131 -1.16 -4.82 -5.19
C LYS A 131 -1.78 -5.17 -3.84
N GLY A 132 -2.85 -5.94 -3.88
CA GLY A 132 -3.43 -6.51 -2.68
C GLY A 132 -4.03 -7.87 -2.96
N ALA A 133 -4.03 -8.73 -1.94
CA ALA A 133 -4.85 -9.93 -1.95
C ALA A 133 -6.07 -9.67 -1.05
N PRO A 134 -7.29 -9.80 -1.58
CA PRO A 134 -8.49 -9.67 -0.77
C PRO A 134 -8.72 -10.92 0.07
N THR A 135 -9.56 -10.79 1.08
CA THR A 135 -10.10 -11.92 1.85
C THR A 135 -10.64 -13.03 0.94
N GLN A 136 -10.57 -14.27 1.41
CA GLN A 136 -11.22 -15.44 0.83
C GLN A 136 -12.56 -15.77 1.51
N ALA A 137 -12.96 -15.00 2.52
CA ALA A 137 -14.29 -15.12 3.12
C ALA A 137 -15.36 -14.72 2.08
N PRO A 138 -16.52 -15.38 2.07
CA PRO A 138 -17.66 -14.94 1.27
C PRO A 138 -18.05 -13.50 1.65
N ILE A 139 -18.13 -12.62 0.65
CA ILE A 139 -18.58 -11.23 0.86
C ILE A 139 -20.08 -11.16 0.61
N ASP A 140 -20.82 -10.61 1.58
CA ASP A 140 -22.20 -10.19 1.36
C ASP A 140 -22.21 -8.92 0.49
N ALA A 141 -23.03 -8.91 -0.57
CA ALA A 141 -23.18 -7.76 -1.45
C ALA A 141 -23.71 -6.50 -0.72
N ALA A 142 -24.42 -6.68 0.40
CA ALA A 142 -24.83 -5.58 1.28
C ALA A 142 -23.65 -4.93 2.05
N ILE A 143 -22.50 -5.60 2.10
CA ILE A 143 -21.25 -5.18 2.76
C ILE A 143 -20.16 -4.92 1.69
N GLU A 144 -20.57 -4.63 0.45
CA GLU A 144 -19.65 -4.09 -0.57
C GLU A 144 -18.94 -2.86 0.00
N ALA A 145 -17.64 -3.00 0.23
CA ALA A 145 -16.83 -1.96 0.84
C ALA A 145 -16.52 -0.87 -0.21
N LYS A 146 -17.47 0.04 -0.39
CA LYS A 146 -17.31 1.21 -1.26
C LYS A 146 -16.59 2.31 -0.49
N ALA A 147 -15.30 2.47 -0.80
CA ALA A 147 -14.47 3.62 -0.39
C ALA A 147 -14.47 3.94 1.12
N GLU A 148 -14.31 2.94 1.97
CA GLU A 148 -14.01 3.16 3.40
C GLU A 148 -12.52 3.46 3.58
N LEU A 149 -12.18 4.45 4.43
CA LEU A 149 -10.79 4.73 4.79
C LEU A 149 -10.23 3.54 5.59
N ALA A 150 -9.39 2.74 4.96
CA ALA A 150 -8.87 1.50 5.55
C ALA A 150 -7.65 1.75 6.45
N PHE A 151 -6.62 2.39 5.91
CA PHE A 151 -5.34 2.56 6.56
C PHE A 151 -4.79 3.98 6.37
N ASN A 152 -4.07 4.47 7.38
CA ASN A 152 -3.18 5.60 7.25
C ASN A 152 -1.83 5.11 6.72
N VAL A 153 -1.45 5.55 5.52
CA VAL A 153 -0.17 5.22 4.89
C VAL A 153 0.71 6.46 4.80
N VAL A 154 1.89 6.39 5.40
CA VAL A 154 2.85 7.49 5.47
C VAL A 154 4.13 7.08 4.76
N TYR A 155 4.51 7.85 3.75
CA TYR A 155 5.70 7.60 2.95
C TYR A 155 6.85 8.48 3.44
N THR A 156 8.01 7.87 3.59
CA THR A 156 9.28 8.57 3.85
C THR A 156 10.11 8.55 2.59
N ILE A 157 10.35 9.73 2.02
CA ILE A 157 11.13 9.91 0.80
C ILE A 157 12.42 10.63 1.14
N ALA A 158 13.53 10.13 0.60
CA ALA A 158 14.84 10.76 0.69
C ALA A 158 15.25 11.31 -0.69
N GLN A 159 15.97 12.42 -0.66
CA GLN A 159 16.64 12.95 -1.83
C GLN A 159 17.77 12.03 -2.26
N LYS A 160 17.89 11.78 -3.56
CA LYS A 160 18.95 10.95 -4.12
C LYS A 160 19.70 11.70 -5.20
N GLU A 161 20.97 12.01 -4.93
CA GLU A 161 21.89 12.57 -5.91
C GLU A 161 22.12 11.54 -7.02
N GLU A 162 22.09 12.01 -8.28
CA GLU A 162 22.50 11.20 -9.41
C GLU A 162 24.02 11.05 -9.35
N ALA A 163 24.53 9.82 -9.37
CA ALA A 163 25.97 9.60 -9.40
C ALA A 163 26.56 10.30 -10.63
N ALA A 164 27.57 11.15 -10.43
CA ALA A 164 28.25 11.80 -11.53
C ALA A 164 28.79 10.73 -12.50
N PRO A 165 28.68 10.93 -13.84
CA PRO A 165 29.26 9.99 -14.78
C PRO A 165 30.76 9.84 -14.49
N ALA A 166 31.25 8.60 -14.52
CA ALA A 166 32.68 8.33 -14.38
C ALA A 166 33.44 9.13 -15.46
N ALA A 167 34.43 9.90 -15.01
CA ALA A 167 35.28 10.73 -15.85
C ALA A 167 36.17 9.89 -16.77
#